data_AF-A0A944JEF2-F1
#
_entry.id   AF-A0A944JEF2-F1
#
_cell.length_a   1.000
_cell.length_b   1.000
_cell.length_c   1.000
_cell.angle_alpha   90.00
_cell.angle_beta   90.00
_cell.angle_gamma   90.00
#
_symmetry.space_group_name_H-M   'P 1'
#
loop_
_entity.id
_entity.type
_entity.pdbx_description
1 polymer ?
#
loop_
_entity_poly.entity_id
_entity_poly.type
_entity_poly.pdbx_seq_one_letter_code
_entity_poly.pdbx_strand_id
1 'polypeptide(L)'
;MFDGQRTRRVLVGDERATLTSVLQWQRDTLMMTEFHVDDVDVAGSFKIWEDTCVRSRAVVDAAGSLDVTGSYDGQTYSLHYVLTHMIEEYARHNGHADLLREAIDGTTGE
;
A
#
# COMPACT_ATOMS: atom_id res chain seq x y z
N MET A 1 -10.25 36.95 -9.95
CA MET A 1 -11.04 36.08 -9.05
C MET A 1 -10.55 34.66 -9.33
N PHE A 2 -9.70 34.17 -8.42
CA PHE A 2 -8.91 32.92 -8.36
C PHE A 2 -8.87 31.98 -9.59
N ASP A 3 -7.75 32.04 -10.32
CA ASP A 3 -7.21 30.91 -11.10
C ASP A 3 -6.24 30.14 -10.18
N GLY A 4 -6.72 29.01 -9.65
CA GLY A 4 -5.98 28.16 -8.74
C GLY A 4 -5.09 27.18 -9.52
N GLN A 5 -3.91 27.64 -9.95
CA GLN A 5 -2.87 26.77 -10.49
C GLN A 5 -2.64 25.60 -9.52
N ARG A 6 -3.03 24.40 -9.94
CA ARG A 6 -2.51 23.14 -9.39
C ARG A 6 -0.99 23.18 -9.53
N THR A 7 -0.30 23.52 -8.46
CA THR A 7 1.16 23.50 -8.42
C THR A 7 1.60 22.04 -8.47
N ARG A 8 1.90 21.56 -9.68
CA ARG A 8 2.58 20.29 -9.88
C ARG A 8 3.95 20.42 -9.20
N ARG A 9 4.06 19.91 -7.96
CA ARG A 9 5.33 19.85 -7.24
C ARG A 9 6.26 18.96 -8.05
N VAL A 10 7.21 19.59 -8.73
CA VAL A 10 8.29 18.88 -9.42
C VAL A 10 9.25 18.43 -8.33
N LEU A 11 9.23 17.14 -8.00
CA LEU A 11 10.24 16.56 -7.10
C LEU A 11 11.62 16.76 -7.73
N VAL A 12 12.61 17.25 -6.97
CA VAL A 12 13.97 17.53 -7.45
C VAL A 12 14.98 16.71 -6.66
N GLY A 13 15.95 16.12 -7.35
CA GLY A 13 17.10 15.46 -6.72
C GLY A 13 16.76 14.18 -5.96
N ASP A 14 17.28 14.10 -4.73
CA ASP A 14 17.32 12.93 -3.86
C ASP A 14 15.93 12.30 -3.60
N GLU A 15 14.86 13.12 -3.55
CA GLU A 15 13.46 12.67 -3.38
C GLU A 15 12.99 11.71 -4.51
N ARG A 16 13.48 11.90 -5.74
CA ARG A 16 13.19 10.97 -6.85
C ARG A 16 13.97 9.67 -6.73
N ALA A 17 15.20 9.75 -6.23
CA ALA A 17 16.03 8.58 -5.99
C ALA A 17 15.42 7.72 -4.86
N THR A 18 14.86 8.33 -3.82
CA THR A 18 14.13 7.64 -2.73
C THR A 18 12.84 6.99 -3.21
N LEU A 19 12.01 7.68 -3.99
CA LEU A 19 10.79 7.06 -4.52
C LEU A 19 11.08 5.94 -5.52
N THR A 20 12.10 6.11 -6.36
CA THR A 20 12.51 5.07 -7.32
C THR A 20 13.10 3.86 -6.59
N SER A 21 13.88 4.07 -5.52
CA SER A 21 14.42 2.98 -4.71
C SER A 21 13.33 2.26 -3.92
N VAL A 22 12.30 2.97 -3.42
CA VAL A 22 11.11 2.35 -2.78
C VAL A 22 10.32 1.51 -3.78
N LEU A 23 10.04 2.03 -4.98
CA LEU A 23 9.33 1.29 -6.04
C LEU A 23 10.13 0.07 -6.53
N GLN A 24 11.45 0.17 -6.56
CA GLN A 24 12.33 -0.95 -6.92
C GLN A 24 12.36 -2.00 -5.80
N TRP A 25 12.49 -1.59 -4.53
CA TRP A 25 12.39 -2.48 -3.38
C TRP A 25 11.05 -3.21 -3.33
N GLN A 26 9.92 -2.53 -3.62
CA GLN A 26 8.61 -3.17 -3.70
C GLN A 26 8.57 -4.25 -4.80
N ARG A 27 9.12 -3.96 -5.98
CA ARG A 27 9.19 -4.92 -7.09
C ARG A 27 10.02 -6.15 -6.73
N ASP A 28 11.10 -5.95 -5.99
CA ASP A 28 12.03 -7.01 -5.60
C ASP A 28 11.53 -7.80 -4.38
N THR A 29 10.78 -7.17 -3.47
CA THR A 29 10.23 -7.78 -2.23
C THR A 29 8.90 -8.47 -2.47
N LEU A 30 8.09 -7.99 -3.42
CA LEU A 30 6.77 -8.52 -3.76
C LEU A 30 6.81 -9.47 -4.96
N MET A 31 7.94 -10.16 -5.20
CA MET A 31 7.97 -11.38 -6.02
C MET A 31 7.17 -12.49 -5.31
N MET A 32 5.87 -12.28 -5.14
CA MET A 32 4.88 -13.22 -4.65
C MET A 32 4.79 -14.33 -5.70
N THR A 33 5.65 -15.32 -5.50
CA THR A 33 5.79 -16.44 -6.39
C THR A 33 4.64 -17.38 -6.06
N GLU A 34 3.64 -17.38 -6.95
CA GLU A 34 2.52 -18.33 -7.02
C GLU A 34 1.27 -18.04 -6.16
N PHE A 35 0.11 -17.92 -6.83
CA PHE A 35 -1.21 -17.89 -6.20
C PHE A 35 -1.69 -19.33 -6.00
N HIS A 36 -1.75 -19.80 -4.77
CA HIS A 36 -2.34 -21.11 -4.45
C HIS A 36 -3.86 -20.98 -4.37
N VAL A 37 -4.58 -21.53 -5.35
CA VAL A 37 -6.04 -21.39 -5.48
C VAL A 37 -6.81 -22.69 -5.25
N ASP A 38 -6.14 -23.84 -5.21
CA ASP A 38 -6.79 -25.16 -5.19
C ASP A 38 -7.61 -25.41 -3.90
N ASP A 39 -7.13 -24.92 -2.74
CA ASP A 39 -7.76 -25.10 -1.43
C ASP A 39 -8.04 -23.75 -0.72
N VAL A 40 -8.40 -22.72 -1.49
CA VAL A 40 -8.60 -21.36 -0.93
C VAL A 40 -9.85 -21.27 -0.05
N ASP A 41 -9.67 -20.87 1.21
CA ASP A 41 -10.76 -20.46 2.10
C ASP A 41 -10.91 -18.93 2.06
N VAL A 42 -11.85 -18.46 1.23
CA VAL A 42 -12.14 -17.03 1.06
C VAL A 42 -12.56 -16.38 2.38
N ALA A 43 -13.41 -17.06 3.18
CA ALA A 43 -13.87 -16.52 4.45
C ALA A 43 -12.72 -16.43 5.46
N GLY A 44 -11.84 -17.44 5.49
CA GLY A 44 -10.61 -17.43 6.25
C GLY A 44 -9.67 -16.30 5.86
N SER A 45 -9.48 -16.04 4.55
CA SER A 45 -8.68 -14.91 4.06
C SER A 45 -9.23 -13.56 4.52
N PHE A 46 -10.54 -13.34 4.41
CA PHE A 46 -11.15 -12.11 4.92
C PHE A 46 -11.00 -11.96 6.42
N LYS A 47 -11.17 -13.05 7.19
CA LYS A 47 -10.95 -13.03 8.63
C LYS A 47 -9.53 -12.62 9.00
N ILE A 48 -8.52 -13.18 8.32
CA ILE A 48 -7.11 -12.81 8.54
C ILE A 48 -6.88 -11.32 8.24
N TRP A 49 -7.47 -10.82 7.15
CA TRP A 49 -7.39 -9.41 6.78
C TRP A 49 -8.04 -8.50 7.85
N GLU A 50 -9.25 -8.82 8.29
CA GLU A 50 -9.96 -8.09 9.35
C GLU A 50 -9.16 -8.04 10.66
N ASP A 51 -8.70 -9.21 11.12
CA ASP A 51 -7.90 -9.36 12.35
C ASP A 51 -6.59 -8.54 12.23
N THR A 52 -5.95 -8.54 11.06
CA THR A 52 -4.74 -7.74 10.79
C THR A 52 -5.04 -6.24 10.83
N CYS A 53 -6.16 -5.80 10.26
CA CYS A 53 -6.53 -4.40 10.30
C CYS A 53 -6.90 -3.95 11.72
N VAL A 54 -7.57 -4.79 12.53
CA VAL A 54 -7.82 -4.52 13.96
C VAL A 54 -6.51 -4.34 14.71
N ARG A 55 -5.56 -5.26 14.53
CA ARG A 55 -4.22 -5.17 15.14
C ARG A 55 -3.48 -3.90 14.70
N SER A 56 -3.50 -3.57 13.41
CA SER A 56 -2.85 -2.37 12.88
C SER A 56 -3.41 -1.09 13.50
N ARG A 57 -4.74 -0.98 13.62
CA ARG A 57 -5.39 0.15 14.30
C ARG A 57 -4.96 0.28 15.75
N ALA A 58 -4.93 -0.82 16.51
CA ALA A 58 -4.48 -0.78 17.90
C ALA A 58 -3.02 -0.30 18.04
N VAL A 59 -2.14 -0.66 17.10
CA VAL A 59 -0.74 -0.16 17.06
C VAL A 59 -0.68 1.34 16.78
N VAL A 60 -1.46 1.82 15.80
CA VAL A 60 -1.53 3.25 15.46
C VAL A 60 -2.06 4.07 16.63
N ASP A 61 -3.14 3.61 17.28
CA ASP A 61 -3.74 4.30 18.42
C ASP A 61 -2.76 4.39 19.60
N ALA A 62 -1.95 3.35 19.83
CA ALA A 62 -0.95 3.32 20.89
C ALA A 62 0.29 4.19 20.60
N ALA A 63 0.58 4.54 19.34
CA ALA A 63 1.78 5.27 18.96
C ALA A 63 1.81 6.72 19.44
N GLY A 64 0.65 7.35 19.62
CA GLY A 64 0.52 8.74 20.11
C GLY A 64 1.03 9.83 19.17
N SER A 65 1.79 9.49 18.12
CA SER A 65 2.22 10.39 17.05
C SER A 65 2.56 9.60 15.77
N LEU A 66 2.41 10.22 14.60
CA LEU A 66 2.83 9.65 13.32
C LEU A 66 4.34 9.76 13.08
N ASP A 67 5.05 10.55 13.89
CA ASP A 67 6.49 10.74 13.79
C ASP A 67 7.30 9.65 14.52
N VAL A 68 6.62 8.73 15.23
CA VAL A 68 7.32 7.57 15.83
C VAL A 68 7.97 6.74 14.73
N THR A 69 9.13 6.17 15.04
CA THR A 69 9.92 5.40 14.09
C THR A 69 10.06 3.93 14.52
N GLY A 70 10.13 3.05 13.53
CA GLY A 70 10.48 1.64 13.67
C GLY A 70 11.59 1.26 12.70
N SER A 71 12.30 0.17 12.97
CA SER A 71 13.31 -0.36 12.05
C SER A 71 12.89 -1.67 11.42
N TYR A 72 13.14 -1.79 10.12
CA TYR A 72 12.94 -3.01 9.34
C TYR A 72 14.08 -3.11 8.33
N ASP A 73 14.70 -4.29 8.22
CA ASP A 73 15.81 -4.57 7.30
C ASP A 73 16.97 -3.53 7.36
N GLY A 74 17.33 -3.12 8.57
CA GLY A 74 18.39 -2.13 8.81
C GLY A 74 18.04 -0.70 8.41
N GLN A 75 16.83 -0.45 7.90
CA GLN A 75 16.32 0.89 7.59
C GLN A 75 15.39 1.38 8.69
N THR A 76 15.21 2.70 8.79
CA THR A 76 14.29 3.34 9.75
C THR A 76 13.13 3.98 9.00
N TYR A 77 11.91 3.72 9.45
CA TYR A 77 10.68 4.22 8.84
C TYR A 77 9.82 4.91 9.89
N SER A 78 9.23 6.06 9.56
CA SER A 78 8.20 6.67 10.40
C SER A 78 6.85 5.98 10.23
N LEU A 79 5.99 6.06 11.24
CA LEU A 79 4.63 5.56 11.14
C LEU A 79 3.86 6.26 10.01
N HIS A 80 4.08 7.56 9.81
CA HIS A 80 3.55 8.29 8.66
C HIS A 80 3.95 7.62 7.32
N TYR A 81 5.24 7.34 7.13
CA TYR A 81 5.71 6.67 5.92
C TYR A 81 5.01 5.32 5.72
N VAL A 82 4.95 4.50 6.77
CA VAL A 82 4.32 3.17 6.72
C VAL A 82 2.84 3.27 6.34
N LEU A 83 2.07 4.18 6.95
CA LEU A 83 0.65 4.31 6.65
C LEU A 83 0.38 4.82 5.22
N THR A 84 1.15 5.81 4.76
CA THR A 84 1.02 6.32 3.39
C THR A 84 1.37 5.23 2.38
N HIS A 85 2.43 4.46 2.65
CA HIS A 85 2.82 3.31 1.83
C HIS A 85 1.71 2.24 1.78
N MET A 86 1.09 1.90 2.92
CA MET A 86 -0.01 0.94 2.95
C MET A 86 -1.24 1.42 2.17
N ILE A 87 -1.55 2.73 2.18
CA ILE A 87 -2.66 3.29 1.40
C ILE A 87 -2.36 3.17 -0.11
N GLU A 88 -1.16 3.57 -0.54
CA GLU A 88 -0.73 3.45 -1.94
C GLU A 88 -0.80 2.00 -2.41
N GLU A 89 -0.23 1.10 -1.63
CA GLU A 89 -0.13 -0.32 -1.96
C GLU A 89 -1.50 -0.99 -2.02
N TYR A 90 -2.38 -0.67 -1.07
CA TYR A 90 -3.75 -1.18 -1.05
C TYR A 90 -4.56 -0.67 -2.25
N ALA A 91 -4.42 0.60 -2.61
CA ALA A 91 -5.07 1.16 -3.80
C ALA A 91 -4.56 0.49 -5.09
N ARG A 92 -3.25 0.27 -5.21
CA ARG A 92 -2.63 -0.43 -6.34
C ARG A 92 -3.18 -1.85 -6.50
N HIS A 93 -3.30 -2.59 -5.39
CA HIS A 93 -3.85 -3.95 -5.41
C HIS A 93 -5.34 -3.98 -5.72
N ASN A 94 -6.12 -3.03 -5.22
CA ASN A 94 -7.53 -2.91 -5.57
C ASN A 94 -7.71 -2.64 -7.07
N GLY A 95 -6.87 -1.80 -7.67
CA GLY A 95 -6.88 -1.59 -9.12
C GLY A 95 -6.58 -2.88 -9.90
N HIS A 96 -5.62 -3.69 -9.46
CA HIS A 96 -5.35 -4.99 -10.10
C HIS A 96 -6.51 -5.98 -9.92
N ALA A 97 -7.11 -6.04 -8.73
CA ALA A 97 -8.26 -6.89 -8.44
C ALA A 97 -9.48 -6.48 -9.26
N ASP A 98 -9.67 -5.19 -9.49
CA ASP A 98 -10.74 -4.67 -10.34
C ASP A 98 -10.56 -5.13 -11.79
N LEU A 99 -9.36 -5.00 -12.38
CA LEU A 99 -9.09 -5.53 -13.72
C LEU A 99 -9.40 -7.04 -13.85
N LEU A 100 -9.11 -7.83 -12.82
CA LEU A 100 -9.46 -9.26 -12.79
C LEU A 100 -10.98 -9.46 -12.72
N ARG A 101 -11.66 -8.68 -11.86
CA ARG A 101 -13.12 -8.70 -11.74
C ARG A 101 -13.78 -8.35 -13.10
N GLU A 102 -13.36 -7.26 -13.74
CA GLU A 102 -13.85 -6.83 -15.06
C GLU A 102 -13.66 -7.92 -16.12
N ALA A 103 -12.53 -8.62 -16.11
CA ALA A 103 -12.26 -9.72 -17.02
C ALA A 103 -13.16 -10.95 -16.78
N ILE A 104 -13.61 -11.16 -15.54
CA ILE A 104 -14.48 -12.28 -15.15
C ILE A 104 -15.95 -11.98 -15.44
N ASP A 105 -16.44 -10.79 -15.07
CA ASP A 105 -17.86 -10.44 -15.14
C ASP A 105 -18.26 -9.62 -16.38
N GLY A 106 -17.28 -9.11 -17.13
CA GLY A 106 -17.49 -8.33 -18.36
C GLY A 106 -17.99 -6.90 -18.12
N THR A 107 -18.00 -6.42 -16.88
CA THR A 107 -18.45 -5.07 -16.51
C THR A 107 -17.27 -4.19 -16.13
N THR A 108 -17.06 -3.10 -16.87
CA THR A 108 -16.04 -2.10 -16.55
C THR A 108 -16.49 -1.18 -15.42
N GLY A 109 -15.56 -0.67 -14.61
CA GLY A 109 -15.84 0.33 -13.56
C GLY A 109 -16.41 1.66 -14.11
N GLU A 110 -17.05 2.44 -13.21
CA GLU A 110 -17.59 3.80 -13.47
C GLU A 110 -16.55 4.91 -13.19
#